data_AF-X0T2R2-F1
#
_entry.id   AF-X0T2R2-F1
#
_cell.length_a   1.000
_cell.length_b   1.000
_cell.length_c   1.000
_cell.angle_alpha   90.00
_cell.angle_beta   90.00
_cell.angle_gamma   90.00
#
_symmetry.space_group_name_H-M   'P 1'
#
loop_
_entity.id
_entity.type
_entity.pdbx_description
1 polymer ?
#
loop_
_entity_poly.entity_id
_entity_poly.type
_entity_poly.pdbx_seq_one_letter_code
_entity_poly.pdbx_strand_id
1 'polypeptide(L)'
;FVSSDKFNYECAAIFRNNDKGRSFKIKKSRVFSLKNLDVEGRYVKIFIKTAGTFFFLDEIEVIQNAERDDNIERVVPMNLTDLEAIVSNLDSQGELAQKIKRTVETVKSNKQLIGRVFANKKIEELKAIEAKFDKINHTFISFPKIKSLNKGVGIIRSEIYQKSYGKAYVCIPADPMNDLLDKEMNLVSSDVGGTINLNLWQAEFESAAINIINCSKESLRISALLSEVKAPAGIVVDKDKTFKIRRGIYVQKYNMGLLADALVLQNENEFEVEPGEVTQLWITVFNPTLSAGFYETSVIFKAKTLESKPLAEEKVNLRFNIASIKFDFDIGLNSYVWAYPEVSNVTKDFVSEAMQDLQIHRTNIFVAHESSIPFPQKFVGTKSVVDYSNFDRLIKMSKYAREYLFYFNFNE
;
A
#
# COMPACT_ATOMS: atom_id res chain seq x y z
N PHE A 1 -14.60 -36.68 0.13
CA PHE A 1 -15.95 -37.29 0.07
C PHE A 1 -16.60 -36.91 -1.26
N VAL A 2 -17.44 -37.78 -1.83
CA VAL A 2 -18.19 -37.49 -3.06
C VAL A 2 -19.62 -37.20 -2.63
N SER A 3 -20.13 -36.00 -2.92
CA SER A 3 -21.54 -35.67 -2.67
C SER A 3 -22.45 -36.69 -3.35
N SER A 4 -23.53 -37.11 -2.69
CA SER A 4 -24.46 -38.10 -3.24
C SER A 4 -25.14 -37.62 -4.52
N ASP A 5 -25.27 -36.29 -4.69
CA ASP A 5 -25.77 -35.65 -5.90
C ASP A 5 -24.70 -35.52 -7.02
N LYS A 6 -23.45 -35.96 -6.76
CA LYS A 6 -22.26 -35.84 -7.63
C LYS A 6 -21.78 -34.39 -7.86
N PHE A 7 -22.24 -33.42 -7.08
CA PHE A 7 -21.82 -32.02 -7.19
C PHE A 7 -20.95 -31.59 -5.99
N ASN A 8 -19.97 -30.72 -6.23
CA ASN A 8 -19.17 -30.09 -5.17
C ASN A 8 -19.66 -28.65 -4.98
N TYR A 9 -20.00 -28.27 -3.75
CA TYR A 9 -20.37 -26.90 -3.40
C TYR A 9 -19.25 -26.27 -2.57
N GLU A 10 -18.84 -25.07 -2.93
CA GLU A 10 -17.65 -24.44 -2.38
C GLU A 10 -17.99 -22.98 -2.03
N CYS A 11 -17.74 -22.60 -0.79
CA CYS A 11 -18.01 -21.28 -0.23
C CYS A 11 -16.71 -20.69 0.32
N ALA A 12 -16.37 -19.47 -0.07
CA ALA A 12 -15.20 -18.77 0.46
C ALA A 12 -15.67 -17.54 1.25
N ALA A 13 -15.22 -17.42 2.49
CA ALA A 13 -15.59 -16.32 3.38
C ALA A 13 -14.36 -15.79 4.12
N ILE A 14 -14.09 -14.49 4.02
CA ILE A 14 -13.03 -13.88 4.83
C ILE A 14 -13.60 -13.48 6.19
N PHE A 15 -13.20 -14.20 7.23
CA PHE A 15 -13.40 -13.72 8.61
C PHE A 15 -12.31 -12.70 8.95
N ARG A 16 -12.61 -11.41 8.75
CA ARG A 16 -11.80 -10.32 9.34
C ARG A 16 -12.09 -10.25 10.83
N ASN A 17 -11.31 -10.98 11.63
CA ASN A 17 -11.39 -10.88 13.08
C ASN A 17 -10.90 -9.48 13.51
N ASN A 18 -11.81 -8.59 13.87
CA ASN A 18 -11.47 -7.25 14.39
C ASN A 18 -10.97 -7.30 15.84
N ASP A 19 -10.94 -8.48 16.47
CA ASP A 19 -10.48 -8.62 17.86
C ASP A 19 -8.98 -8.86 17.95
N LYS A 20 -8.35 -7.95 18.69
CA LYS A 20 -6.92 -7.91 19.03
C LYS A 20 -6.42 -9.28 19.55
N GLY A 21 -5.55 -9.92 18.78
CA GLY A 21 -4.39 -10.65 19.30
C GLY A 21 -4.63 -11.72 20.36
N ARG A 22 -5.68 -12.54 20.25
CA ARG A 22 -5.74 -13.79 21.02
C ARG A 22 -5.15 -14.92 20.19
N SER A 23 -4.01 -15.44 20.63
CA SER A 23 -3.47 -16.72 20.17
C SER A 23 -4.53 -17.80 20.37
N PHE A 24 -5.09 -18.33 19.28
CA PHE A 24 -5.97 -19.49 19.37
C PHE A 24 -5.11 -20.70 19.73
N LYS A 25 -5.18 -21.15 20.99
CA LYS A 25 -4.78 -22.54 21.31
C LYS A 25 -5.74 -23.44 20.55
N ILE A 26 -5.25 -24.11 19.50
CA ILE A 26 -5.99 -25.15 18.79
C ILE A 26 -6.34 -26.22 19.82
N LYS A 27 -7.58 -26.23 20.30
CA LYS A 27 -8.10 -27.35 21.09
C LYS A 27 -8.20 -28.54 20.14
N LYS A 28 -7.74 -29.72 20.59
CA LYS A 28 -7.86 -30.99 19.85
C LYS A 28 -9.22 -31.08 19.16
N SER A 29 -9.22 -31.37 17.86
CA SER A 29 -10.43 -31.60 17.08
C SER A 29 -11.26 -32.70 17.76
N ARG A 30 -12.55 -32.42 17.98
CA ARG A 30 -13.52 -33.44 18.40
C ARG A 30 -14.18 -33.95 17.13
N VAL A 31 -13.90 -35.19 16.77
CA VAL A 31 -14.55 -35.85 15.63
C VAL A 31 -15.83 -36.49 16.14
N PHE A 32 -16.96 -36.05 15.60
CA PHE A 32 -18.26 -36.69 15.78
C PHE A 32 -18.57 -37.45 14.49
N SER A 33 -18.84 -38.75 14.60
CA SER A 33 -19.21 -39.60 13.46
C SER A 33 -20.60 -40.16 13.70
N LEU A 34 -21.56 -39.76 12.86
CA LEU A 34 -22.86 -40.39 12.76
C LEU A 34 -22.78 -41.48 11.69
N LYS A 35 -23.26 -42.67 12.01
CA LYS A 35 -23.35 -43.81 11.08
C LYS A 35 -24.83 -44.10 10.81
N ASN A 36 -25.15 -44.57 9.60
CA ASN A 36 -26.50 -44.99 9.19
C ASN A 36 -27.53 -43.85 9.11
N LEU A 37 -27.15 -42.71 8.56
CA LEU A 37 -28.11 -41.69 8.15
C LEU A 37 -28.57 -42.00 6.73
N ASP A 38 -29.87 -42.29 6.56
CA ASP A 38 -30.51 -42.47 5.25
C ASP A 38 -30.97 -41.11 4.71
N VAL A 39 -30.00 -40.22 4.45
CA VAL A 39 -30.23 -38.83 4.03
C VAL A 39 -29.25 -38.43 2.93
N GLU A 40 -29.72 -37.64 1.96
CA GLU A 40 -28.83 -37.00 0.98
C GLU A 40 -28.16 -35.78 1.63
N GLY A 41 -26.84 -35.83 1.74
CA GLY A 41 -26.01 -34.74 2.28
C GLY A 41 -25.33 -33.94 1.16
N ARG A 42 -25.26 -32.61 1.32
CA ARG A 42 -24.44 -31.74 0.46
C ARG A 42 -23.18 -31.32 1.22
N TYR A 43 -22.02 -31.37 0.59
CA TYR A 43 -20.78 -30.88 1.19
C TYR A 43 -20.50 -29.43 0.76
N VAL A 44 -20.26 -28.56 1.75
CA VAL A 44 -19.80 -27.19 1.54
C VAL A 44 -18.38 -27.06 2.07
N LYS A 45 -17.40 -26.83 1.19
CA LYS A 45 -16.05 -26.42 1.61
C LYS A 45 -16.09 -24.95 2.02
N ILE A 46 -15.56 -24.62 3.19
CA ILE A 46 -15.44 -23.26 3.71
C ILE A 46 -13.97 -22.87 3.72
N PHE A 47 -13.61 -21.87 2.93
CA PHE A 47 -12.28 -21.24 2.99
C PHE A 47 -12.34 -20.03 3.90
N ILE A 48 -11.66 -20.09 5.05
CA ILE A 48 -11.56 -19.00 6.02
C ILE A 48 -10.12 -18.49 6.04
N LYS A 49 -9.92 -17.26 5.57
CA LYS A 49 -8.64 -16.55 5.75
C LYS A 49 -8.67 -15.80 7.08
N THR A 50 -8.12 -16.40 8.13
CA THR A 50 -7.78 -15.65 9.34
C THR A 50 -6.40 -15.05 9.12
N ALA A 51 -6.31 -13.76 8.82
CA ALA A 51 -5.08 -13.00 9.03
C ALA A 51 -3.72 -13.61 8.57
N GLY A 52 -3.25 -13.27 7.37
CA GLY A 52 -1.94 -13.70 6.86
C GLY A 52 -2.03 -14.57 5.60
N THR A 53 -1.07 -15.46 5.39
CA THR A 53 -0.96 -16.36 4.22
C THR A 53 -1.67 -17.71 4.40
N PHE A 54 -2.27 -17.97 5.56
CA PHE A 54 -2.88 -19.25 5.90
C PHE A 54 -4.39 -19.26 5.64
N PHE A 55 -4.90 -20.42 5.22
CA PHE A 55 -6.33 -20.71 5.10
C PHE A 55 -6.73 -21.78 6.09
N PHE A 56 -7.85 -21.58 6.75
CA PHE A 56 -8.59 -22.63 7.43
C PHE A 56 -9.60 -23.18 6.41
N LEU A 57 -9.49 -24.47 6.13
CA LEU A 57 -10.48 -25.21 5.37
C LEU A 57 -11.34 -25.97 6.37
N ASP A 58 -12.66 -25.79 6.31
CA ASP A 58 -13.62 -26.62 7.02
C ASP A 58 -14.64 -27.20 6.02
N GLU A 59 -15.24 -28.33 6.36
CA GLU A 59 -16.23 -29.00 5.51
C GLU A 59 -17.54 -29.17 6.29
N ILE A 60 -18.62 -28.53 5.81
CA ILE A 60 -19.95 -28.70 6.41
C ILE A 60 -20.78 -29.64 5.54
N GLU A 61 -21.28 -30.71 6.15
CA GLU A 61 -22.31 -31.57 5.57
C GLU A 61 -23.69 -30.99 5.91
N VAL A 62 -24.43 -30.55 4.90
CA VAL A 62 -25.79 -30.02 5.03
C VAL A 62 -26.76 -31.14 4.69
N ILE A 63 -27.54 -31.57 5.68
CA ILE A 63 -28.57 -32.61 5.55
C ILE A 63 -29.92 -31.91 5.34
N GLN A 64 -30.57 -32.14 4.20
CA GLN A 64 -31.94 -31.67 3.95
C GLN A 64 -32.90 -32.87 4.00
N ASN A 65 -34.08 -32.70 4.62
CA ASN A 65 -35.18 -33.64 4.41
C ASN A 65 -35.53 -33.66 2.92
N ALA A 66 -35.85 -34.84 2.37
CA ALA A 66 -35.94 -35.18 0.95
C ALA A 66 -37.06 -34.48 0.12
N GLU A 67 -37.47 -33.26 0.47
CA GLU A 67 -38.29 -32.43 -0.41
C GLU A 67 -37.37 -31.56 -1.28
N ARG A 68 -37.24 -31.99 -2.54
CA ARG A 68 -36.49 -31.29 -3.59
C ARG A 68 -37.17 -29.95 -3.88
N ASP A 69 -36.62 -28.86 -3.38
CA ASP A 69 -37.02 -27.52 -3.81
C ASP A 69 -36.24 -27.16 -5.08
N ASP A 70 -36.89 -27.32 -6.24
CA ASP A 70 -36.31 -27.02 -7.56
C ASP A 70 -36.08 -25.50 -7.79
N ASN A 71 -36.50 -24.64 -6.84
CA ASN A 71 -36.34 -23.18 -6.93
C ASN A 71 -35.08 -22.63 -6.26
N ILE A 72 -34.18 -23.47 -5.76
CA ILE A 72 -32.91 -22.98 -5.20
C ILE A 72 -32.03 -22.48 -6.34
N GLU A 73 -31.78 -21.16 -6.38
CA GLU A 73 -30.79 -20.55 -7.27
C GLU A 73 -29.44 -21.27 -7.10
N ARG A 74 -29.05 -21.99 -8.16
CA ARG A 74 -27.83 -22.78 -8.19
C ARG A 74 -26.63 -21.83 -8.17
N VAL A 75 -25.93 -21.77 -7.04
CA VAL A 75 -24.62 -21.12 -6.97
C VAL A 75 -23.67 -21.95 -7.86
N VAL A 76 -23.23 -21.35 -8.95
CA VAL A 76 -22.29 -21.98 -9.90
C VAL A 76 -21.08 -22.51 -9.13
N PRO A 77 -20.69 -23.79 -9.31
CA PRO A 77 -19.48 -24.31 -8.70
C PRO A 77 -18.31 -23.42 -9.10
N MET A 78 -17.68 -22.76 -8.12
CA MET A 78 -16.46 -22.01 -8.37
C MET A 78 -15.39 -23.05 -8.71
N ASN A 79 -14.84 -23.03 -9.93
CA ASN A 79 -13.65 -23.81 -10.22
C ASN A 79 -12.50 -23.22 -9.39
N LEU A 80 -12.21 -23.82 -8.22
CA LEU A 80 -11.16 -23.41 -7.27
C LEU A 80 -9.73 -23.59 -7.80
N THR A 81 -9.51 -23.68 -9.11
CA THR A 81 -8.17 -23.79 -9.69
C THR A 81 -7.29 -22.59 -9.37
N ASP A 82 -7.88 -21.47 -8.90
CA ASP A 82 -7.16 -20.26 -8.52
C ASP A 82 -7.67 -19.66 -7.19
N LEU A 83 -7.26 -20.27 -6.07
CA LEU A 83 -7.53 -19.78 -4.72
C LEU A 83 -6.98 -18.36 -4.49
N GLU A 84 -5.85 -18.02 -5.11
CA GLU A 84 -5.24 -16.69 -4.99
C GLU A 84 -6.15 -15.62 -5.60
N ALA A 85 -6.72 -15.86 -6.79
CA ALA A 85 -7.68 -14.96 -7.41
C ALA A 85 -8.95 -14.80 -6.59
N ILE A 86 -9.47 -15.88 -5.99
CA ILE A 86 -10.64 -15.81 -5.12
C ILE A 86 -10.36 -14.94 -3.90
N VAL A 87 -9.19 -15.10 -3.30
CA VAL A 87 -8.78 -14.36 -2.11
C VAL A 87 -8.54 -12.90 -2.42
N SER A 88 -7.84 -12.61 -3.51
CA SER A 88 -7.62 -11.25 -4.01
C SER A 88 -8.96 -10.54 -4.28
N ASN A 89 -9.93 -11.26 -4.83
CA ASN A 89 -11.27 -10.75 -5.07
C ASN A 89 -12.00 -10.44 -3.76
N LEU A 90 -12.05 -11.37 -2.81
CA LEU A 90 -12.68 -11.15 -1.50
C LEU A 90 -12.00 -10.02 -0.71
N ASP A 91 -10.67 -9.91 -0.78
CA ASP A 91 -9.93 -8.79 -0.18
C ASP A 91 -10.37 -7.46 -0.83
N SER A 92 -10.44 -7.41 -2.17
CA SER A 92 -10.91 -6.23 -2.92
C SER A 92 -12.35 -5.85 -2.57
N GLN A 93 -13.23 -6.84 -2.36
CA GLN A 93 -14.60 -6.63 -1.88
C GLN A 93 -14.61 -6.00 -0.48
N GLY A 94 -13.84 -6.56 0.45
CA GLY A 94 -13.73 -6.05 1.82
C GLY A 94 -13.18 -4.62 1.86
N GLU A 95 -12.19 -4.30 1.04
CA GLU A 95 -11.65 -2.94 0.91
C GLU A 95 -12.70 -1.95 0.37
N LEU A 96 -13.45 -2.34 -0.66
CA LEU A 96 -14.53 -1.50 -1.20
C LEU A 96 -15.61 -1.21 -0.15
N ALA A 97 -16.05 -2.22 0.60
CA ALA A 97 -17.02 -2.05 1.67
C ALA A 97 -16.52 -1.09 2.77
N GLN A 98 -15.25 -1.25 3.19
CA GLN A 98 -14.64 -0.32 4.15
C GLN A 98 -14.55 1.11 3.58
N LYS A 99 -14.17 1.26 2.31
CA LYS A 99 -14.09 2.55 1.62
C LYS A 99 -15.45 3.25 1.57
N ILE A 100 -16.52 2.54 1.24
CA ILE A 100 -17.89 3.09 1.25
C ILE A 100 -18.25 3.56 2.66
N LYS A 101 -18.08 2.71 3.67
CA LYS A 101 -18.38 3.03 5.08
C LYS A 101 -17.61 4.27 5.56
N ARG A 102 -16.30 4.31 5.35
CA ARG A 102 -15.45 5.45 5.74
C ARG A 102 -15.80 6.73 4.98
N THR A 103 -16.16 6.63 3.71
CA THR A 103 -16.68 7.76 2.92
C THR A 103 -17.97 8.30 3.54
N VAL A 104 -18.92 7.44 3.90
CA VAL A 104 -20.17 7.84 4.58
C VAL A 104 -19.89 8.52 5.92
N GLU A 105 -18.99 7.97 6.73
CA GLU A 105 -18.58 8.56 8.02
C GLU A 105 -17.95 9.95 7.83
N THR A 106 -17.08 10.11 6.83
CA THR A 106 -16.45 11.38 6.50
C THR A 106 -17.47 12.42 6.06
N VAL A 107 -18.40 12.04 5.17
CA VAL A 107 -19.49 12.91 4.70
C VAL A 107 -20.42 13.32 5.85
N LYS A 108 -20.72 12.41 6.79
CA LYS A 108 -21.52 12.71 7.98
C LYS A 108 -20.82 13.73 8.90
N SER A 109 -19.52 13.58 9.10
CA SER A 109 -18.72 14.46 9.96
C SER A 109 -18.52 15.85 9.34
N ASN A 110 -18.57 15.95 8.01
CA ASN A 110 -18.33 17.19 7.26
C ASN A 110 -19.58 17.80 6.63
N LYS A 111 -20.79 17.45 7.12
CA LYS A 111 -22.07 17.95 6.56
C LYS A 111 -22.17 19.48 6.49
N GLN A 112 -21.57 20.18 7.46
CA GLN A 112 -21.61 21.63 7.50
C GLN A 112 -20.73 22.26 6.42
N LEU A 113 -19.56 21.65 6.16
CA LEU A 113 -18.62 22.11 5.13
C LEU A 113 -19.22 22.00 3.72
N ILE A 114 -19.83 20.86 3.40
CA ILE A 114 -20.32 20.57 2.02
C ILE A 114 -21.80 20.87 1.81
N GLY A 115 -22.52 21.21 2.88
CA GLY A 115 -23.96 21.47 2.90
C GLY A 115 -24.80 20.21 3.15
N ARG A 116 -25.76 20.30 4.09
CA ARG A 116 -26.56 19.15 4.58
C ARG A 116 -27.35 18.43 3.49
N VAL A 117 -28.02 19.17 2.59
CA VAL A 117 -28.83 18.59 1.51
C VAL A 117 -27.96 17.78 0.55
N PHE A 118 -26.82 18.35 0.14
CA PHE A 118 -25.86 17.68 -0.73
C PHE A 118 -25.25 16.45 -0.04
N ALA A 119 -24.83 16.58 1.22
CA ALA A 119 -24.26 15.48 1.99
C ALA A 119 -25.24 14.29 2.12
N ASN A 120 -26.50 14.56 2.44
CA ASN A 120 -27.52 13.51 2.54
C ASN A 120 -27.74 12.81 1.18
N LYS A 121 -27.80 13.57 0.08
CA LYS A 121 -27.88 12.98 -1.27
C LYS A 121 -26.71 12.02 -1.55
N LYS A 122 -25.48 12.43 -1.23
CA LYS A 122 -24.27 11.59 -1.45
C LYS A 122 -24.21 10.37 -0.54
N ILE A 123 -24.71 10.47 0.69
CA ILE A 123 -24.86 9.29 1.56
C ILE A 123 -25.83 8.28 0.94
N GLU A 124 -26.96 8.72 0.38
CA GLU A 124 -27.91 7.80 -0.27
C GLU A 124 -27.35 7.18 -1.56
N GLU A 125 -26.60 7.94 -2.36
CA GLU A 125 -25.88 7.39 -3.52
C GLU A 125 -24.84 6.32 -3.11
N LEU A 126 -24.09 6.55 -2.03
CA LEU A 126 -23.13 5.57 -1.49
C LEU A 126 -23.82 4.31 -0.97
N LYS A 127 -24.92 4.46 -0.22
CA LYS A 127 -25.75 3.33 0.23
C LYS A 127 -26.37 2.56 -0.93
N ALA A 128 -26.70 3.22 -2.04
CA ALA A 128 -27.21 2.52 -3.22
C ALA A 128 -26.11 1.66 -3.88
N ILE A 129 -24.84 2.07 -3.82
CA ILE A 129 -23.69 1.22 -4.20
C ILE A 129 -23.52 0.09 -3.19
N GLU A 130 -23.57 0.39 -1.89
CA GLU A 130 -23.50 -0.59 -0.80
C GLU A 130 -24.60 -1.64 -0.94
N ALA A 131 -25.84 -1.27 -1.23
CA ALA A 131 -26.94 -2.22 -1.42
C ALA A 131 -26.75 -3.12 -2.66
N LYS A 132 -26.11 -2.61 -3.72
CA LYS A 132 -25.72 -3.44 -4.88
C LYS A 132 -24.61 -4.41 -4.51
N PHE A 133 -23.81 -4.09 -3.51
CA PHE A 133 -22.77 -4.94 -2.95
C PHE A 133 -23.38 -5.96 -1.96
N ASP A 134 -24.27 -5.53 -1.08
CA ASP A 134 -24.90 -6.35 -0.03
C ASP A 134 -25.91 -7.35 -0.55
N LYS A 135 -26.67 -7.01 -1.61
CA LYS A 135 -27.53 -7.98 -2.31
C LYS A 135 -26.72 -9.13 -2.92
N ILE A 136 -25.39 -8.99 -3.00
CA ILE A 136 -24.45 -9.97 -3.51
C ILE A 136 -23.64 -10.61 -2.36
N ASN A 137 -23.91 -10.32 -1.08
CA ASN A 137 -23.21 -10.90 0.08
C ASN A 137 -23.30 -12.44 0.20
N HIS A 138 -24.01 -13.10 -0.71
CA HIS A 138 -24.09 -14.56 -0.81
C HIS A 138 -23.50 -15.12 -2.13
N THR A 139 -22.95 -14.27 -3.00
CA THR A 139 -22.39 -14.69 -4.30
C THR A 139 -21.07 -13.97 -4.59
N PHE A 140 -20.14 -14.66 -5.26
CA PHE A 140 -18.84 -14.11 -5.64
C PHE A 140 -19.01 -12.99 -6.68
N ILE A 141 -18.76 -11.73 -6.31
CA ILE A 141 -18.75 -10.61 -7.26
C ILE A 141 -17.53 -10.76 -8.18
N SER A 142 -17.72 -10.64 -9.49
CA SER A 142 -16.58 -10.66 -10.42
C SER A 142 -15.67 -9.43 -10.24
N PHE A 143 -14.36 -9.62 -10.43
CA PHE A 143 -13.38 -8.53 -10.32
C PHE A 143 -13.71 -7.29 -11.19
N PRO A 144 -14.17 -7.43 -12.45
CA PRO A 144 -14.59 -6.28 -13.26
C PRO A 144 -15.75 -5.49 -12.63
N LYS A 145 -16.68 -6.19 -11.95
CA LYS A 145 -17.81 -5.55 -11.27
C LYS A 145 -17.35 -4.78 -10.03
N ILE A 146 -16.42 -5.32 -9.25
CA ILE A 146 -15.80 -4.61 -8.11
C ILE A 146 -15.10 -3.34 -8.61
N LYS A 147 -14.30 -3.45 -9.67
CA LYS A 147 -13.63 -2.30 -10.29
C LYS A 147 -14.63 -1.22 -10.72
N SER A 148 -15.76 -1.63 -11.32
CA SER A 148 -16.84 -0.72 -11.71
C SER A 148 -17.51 -0.03 -10.51
N LEU A 149 -17.79 -0.77 -9.43
CA LEU A 149 -18.37 -0.19 -8.21
C LEU A 149 -17.37 0.75 -7.50
N ASN A 150 -16.09 0.38 -7.41
CA ASN A 150 -15.04 1.23 -6.86
C ASN A 150 -14.89 2.53 -7.66
N LYS A 151 -14.95 2.47 -9.00
CA LYS A 151 -15.00 3.66 -9.86
C LYS A 151 -16.23 4.54 -9.55
N GLY A 152 -17.39 3.92 -9.32
CA GLY A 152 -18.59 4.63 -8.89
C GLY A 152 -18.41 5.38 -7.55
N VAL A 153 -17.78 4.74 -6.56
CA VAL A 153 -17.42 5.37 -5.29
C VAL A 153 -16.43 6.52 -5.50
N GLY A 154 -15.43 6.32 -6.36
CA GLY A 154 -14.47 7.35 -6.75
C GLY A 154 -15.14 8.60 -7.35
N ILE A 155 -16.10 8.41 -8.26
CA ILE A 155 -16.89 9.50 -8.84
C ILE A 155 -17.66 10.26 -7.74
N ILE A 156 -18.32 9.56 -6.81
CA ILE A 156 -19.02 10.23 -5.69
C ILE A 156 -18.04 11.03 -4.82
N ARG A 157 -16.87 10.45 -4.48
CA ARG A 157 -15.82 11.14 -3.73
C ARG A 157 -15.34 12.39 -4.46
N SER A 158 -15.14 12.31 -5.78
CA SER A 158 -14.72 13.45 -6.60
C SER A 158 -15.72 14.60 -6.53
N GLU A 159 -17.03 14.32 -6.58
CA GLU A 159 -18.07 15.34 -6.48
C GLU A 159 -18.10 16.01 -5.10
N ILE A 160 -17.83 15.25 -4.04
CA ILE A 160 -17.71 15.79 -2.68
C ILE A 160 -16.48 16.71 -2.58
N TYR A 161 -15.35 16.30 -3.15
CA TYR A 161 -14.15 17.15 -3.20
C TYR A 161 -14.38 18.41 -4.05
N GLN A 162 -14.98 18.28 -5.23
CA GLN A 162 -15.34 19.42 -6.07
C GLN A 162 -16.26 20.40 -5.34
N LYS A 163 -17.21 19.89 -4.54
CA LYS A 163 -18.09 20.72 -3.71
C LYS A 163 -17.32 21.45 -2.60
N SER A 164 -16.29 20.82 -2.05
CA SER A 164 -15.49 21.36 -0.94
C SER A 164 -14.46 22.38 -1.42
N TYR A 165 -13.80 22.11 -2.56
CA TYR A 165 -12.65 22.88 -3.03
C TYR A 165 -12.94 23.77 -4.24
N GLY A 166 -14.00 23.50 -5.01
CA GLY A 166 -14.34 24.29 -6.20
C GLY A 166 -13.39 24.15 -7.39
N LYS A 167 -12.43 23.21 -7.34
CA LYS A 167 -11.40 22.98 -8.37
C LYS A 167 -11.46 21.54 -8.89
N ALA A 168 -10.97 21.31 -10.11
CA ALA A 168 -10.91 19.98 -10.73
C ALA A 168 -9.89 19.03 -10.06
N TYR A 169 -8.85 19.60 -9.45
CA TYR A 169 -7.94 18.91 -8.54
C TYR A 169 -7.34 19.94 -7.57
N VAL A 170 -6.77 19.47 -6.46
CA VAL A 170 -6.04 20.31 -5.51
C VAL A 170 -4.76 19.63 -5.07
N CYS A 171 -3.76 20.45 -4.73
CA CYS A 171 -2.47 20.01 -4.20
C CYS A 171 -2.29 20.64 -2.82
N ILE A 172 -2.16 19.79 -1.79
CA ILE A 172 -2.20 20.21 -0.40
C ILE A 172 -0.94 19.72 0.29
N PRO A 173 -0.14 20.61 0.92
CA PRO A 173 0.95 20.18 1.80
C PRO A 173 0.51 19.14 2.81
N ALA A 174 1.34 18.12 2.99
CA ALA A 174 1.08 17.01 3.88
C ALA A 174 2.35 16.69 4.68
N ASP A 175 2.15 16.02 5.81
CA ASP A 175 3.24 15.38 6.53
C ASP A 175 3.54 14.04 5.84
N PRO A 176 4.79 13.79 5.41
CA PRO A 176 5.17 12.51 4.82
C PRO A 176 5.00 11.33 5.79
N MET A 177 5.01 11.55 7.10
CA MET A 177 4.86 10.49 8.10
C MET A 177 3.40 10.14 8.41
N ASN A 178 2.44 10.90 7.89
CA ASN A 178 1.02 10.59 8.06
C ASN A 178 0.59 9.47 7.10
N ASP A 179 0.05 8.39 7.66
CA ASP A 179 -0.54 7.30 6.90
C ASP A 179 -1.64 7.82 5.95
N LEU A 180 -1.48 7.57 4.64
CA LEU A 180 -2.52 7.85 3.65
C LEU A 180 -3.21 6.54 3.26
N LEU A 181 -4.44 6.36 3.75
CA LEU A 181 -5.26 5.18 3.50
C LEU A 181 -6.25 5.42 2.36
N ASP A 182 -6.32 4.51 1.37
CA ASP A 182 -7.21 4.66 0.19
C ASP A 182 -8.69 4.80 0.60
N LYS A 183 -9.07 4.11 1.67
CA LYS A 183 -10.44 4.12 2.20
C LYS A 183 -10.86 5.46 2.81
N GLU A 184 -9.91 6.34 3.13
CA GLU A 184 -10.18 7.61 3.80
C GLU A 184 -10.30 8.75 2.80
N MET A 185 -11.07 9.77 3.18
CA MET A 185 -11.19 11.02 2.44
C MET A 185 -10.44 12.13 3.18
N ASN A 186 -9.71 12.95 2.44
CA ASN A 186 -8.96 14.08 2.99
C ASN A 186 -9.72 15.39 2.73
N LEU A 187 -10.64 15.74 3.62
CA LEU A 187 -11.38 17.01 3.59
C LEU A 187 -10.75 17.98 4.59
N VAL A 188 -9.85 18.82 4.10
CA VAL A 188 -9.25 19.93 4.86
C VAL A 188 -9.87 21.26 4.43
N SER A 189 -9.75 22.29 5.25
CA SER A 189 -10.21 23.64 4.91
C SER A 189 -9.51 24.16 3.65
N SER A 190 -10.21 24.85 2.76
CA SER A 190 -9.69 25.37 1.48
C SER A 190 -8.50 26.34 1.60
N ASP A 191 -8.23 26.84 2.81
CA ASP A 191 -7.15 27.81 3.07
C ASP A 191 -5.75 27.17 3.17
N VAL A 192 -5.60 25.85 3.00
CA VAL A 192 -4.29 25.18 3.01
C VAL A 192 -3.55 25.32 1.67
N GLY A 193 -3.65 26.49 1.02
CA GLY A 193 -2.71 26.92 -0.01
C GLY A 193 -1.36 27.17 0.65
N GLY A 194 -0.60 26.10 0.86
CA GLY A 194 0.48 26.13 1.84
C GLY A 194 1.85 26.28 1.22
N THR A 195 2.69 27.00 1.95
CA THR A 195 4.14 26.92 1.80
C THR A 195 4.63 25.82 2.73
N ILE A 196 5.39 24.87 2.20
CA ILE A 196 6.11 23.88 3.00
C ILE A 196 7.40 24.54 3.50
N ASN A 197 7.65 24.49 4.80
CA ASN A 197 8.89 24.99 5.40
C ASN A 197 9.68 23.80 5.94
N LEU A 198 10.92 23.64 5.48
CA LEU A 198 11.85 22.63 5.94
C LEU A 198 13.04 23.31 6.64
N ASN A 199 13.56 22.66 7.66
CA ASN A 199 14.78 23.08 8.34
C ASN A 199 15.69 21.88 8.41
N LEU A 200 16.89 22.00 7.86
CA LEU A 200 17.85 20.92 7.78
C LEU A 200 19.26 21.42 8.05
N TRP A 201 20.12 20.53 8.52
CA TRP A 201 21.56 20.73 8.58
C TRP A 201 22.18 20.47 7.20
N GLN A 202 23.41 20.93 6.99
CA GLN A 202 24.14 20.57 5.77
C GLN A 202 24.34 19.06 5.72
N ALA A 203 24.14 18.47 4.54
CA ALA A 203 24.22 17.01 4.32
C ALA A 203 23.21 16.17 5.11
N GLU A 204 22.12 16.76 5.61
CA GLU A 204 20.97 16.04 6.15
C GLU A 204 19.95 15.67 5.07
N PHE A 205 19.25 14.56 5.28
CA PHE A 205 18.05 14.21 4.52
C PHE A 205 16.85 14.85 5.18
N GLU A 206 16.06 15.59 4.41
CA GLU A 206 14.75 16.05 4.85
C GLU A 206 13.70 15.71 3.79
N SER A 207 12.46 15.54 4.22
CA SER A 207 11.35 15.17 3.37
C SER A 207 10.12 16.02 3.63
N ALA A 208 9.36 16.25 2.57
CA ALA A 208 8.03 16.80 2.64
C ALA A 208 7.07 15.96 1.79
N ALA A 209 5.77 16.13 2.02
CA ALA A 209 4.75 15.53 1.19
C ALA A 209 3.75 16.54 0.65
N ILE A 210 3.16 16.20 -0.49
CA ILE A 210 2.03 16.91 -1.09
C ILE A 210 0.99 15.86 -1.46
N ASN A 211 -0.21 15.99 -0.89
CA ASN A 211 -1.36 15.19 -1.29
C ASN A 211 -2.05 15.85 -2.49
N ILE A 212 -2.25 15.07 -3.54
CA ILE A 212 -2.94 15.48 -4.76
C ILE A 212 -4.29 14.79 -4.76
N ILE A 213 -5.35 15.59 -4.85
CA ILE A 213 -6.73 15.09 -4.77
C ILE A 213 -7.42 15.34 -6.11
N ASN A 214 -7.82 14.27 -6.79
CA ASN A 214 -8.63 14.40 -8.00
C ASN A 214 -10.09 14.67 -7.64
N CYS A 215 -10.54 15.88 -7.94
CA CYS A 215 -11.90 16.35 -7.68
C CYS A 215 -12.82 16.19 -8.92
N SER A 216 -12.26 15.76 -10.05
CA SER A 216 -13.01 15.54 -11.28
C SER A 216 -13.56 14.11 -11.37
N LYS A 217 -14.62 13.93 -12.17
CA LYS A 217 -15.23 12.62 -12.42
C LYS A 217 -14.43 11.74 -13.39
N GLU A 218 -13.34 12.27 -13.94
CA GLU A 218 -12.49 11.62 -14.93
C GLU A 218 -11.11 11.37 -14.32
N SER A 219 -10.37 10.39 -14.83
CA SER A 219 -8.97 10.20 -14.44
C SER A 219 -8.15 11.37 -14.99
N LEU A 220 -7.17 11.81 -14.21
CA LEU A 220 -6.26 12.89 -14.57
C LEU A 220 -4.86 12.35 -14.80
N ARG A 221 -4.16 12.88 -15.80
CA ARG A 221 -2.70 12.76 -15.93
C ARG A 221 -2.05 13.99 -15.32
N ILE A 222 -1.19 13.77 -14.34
CA ILE A 222 -0.56 14.82 -13.54
C ILE A 222 0.96 14.67 -13.66
N SER A 223 1.66 15.79 -13.82
CA SER A 223 3.11 15.90 -13.65
C SER A 223 3.42 16.93 -12.57
N ALA A 224 4.53 16.72 -11.86
CA ALA A 224 5.04 17.61 -10.82
C ALA A 224 6.42 18.13 -11.26
N LEU A 225 6.51 19.42 -11.55
CA LEU A 225 7.72 20.06 -12.06
C LEU A 225 8.34 20.94 -10.98
N LEU A 226 9.65 20.83 -10.77
CA LEU A 226 10.35 21.76 -9.88
C LEU A 226 10.72 23.02 -10.64
N SER A 227 10.33 24.17 -10.10
CA SER A 227 10.83 25.45 -10.59
C SER A 227 12.32 25.62 -10.27
N GLU A 228 12.93 26.63 -10.88
CA GLU A 228 14.27 27.07 -10.50
C GLU A 228 14.37 27.33 -8.99
N VAL A 229 15.50 26.95 -8.41
CA VAL A 229 15.77 27.14 -6.98
C VAL A 229 16.41 28.51 -6.79
N LYS A 230 15.72 29.39 -6.08
CA LYS A 230 16.31 30.62 -5.56
C LYS A 230 17.23 30.25 -4.41
N ALA A 231 18.51 30.55 -4.57
CA ALA A 231 19.56 30.25 -3.62
C ALA A 231 20.26 31.55 -3.14
N PRO A 232 21.04 31.50 -2.05
CA PRO A 232 21.91 32.61 -1.68
C PRO A 232 22.87 32.99 -2.82
N ALA A 233 23.32 34.24 -2.83
CA ALA A 233 24.12 34.79 -3.92
C ALA A 233 25.38 33.94 -4.22
N GLY A 234 25.59 33.63 -5.51
CA GLY A 234 26.73 32.85 -5.98
C GLY A 234 26.56 31.33 -5.91
N ILE A 235 25.41 30.82 -5.45
CA ILE A 235 25.15 29.38 -5.37
C ILE A 235 24.24 28.96 -6.53
N VAL A 236 24.68 27.95 -7.27
CA VAL A 236 23.89 27.28 -8.29
C VAL A 236 23.46 25.91 -7.76
N VAL A 237 22.15 25.65 -7.74
CA VAL A 237 21.61 24.38 -7.24
C VAL A 237 21.26 23.48 -8.42
N ASP A 238 21.91 22.33 -8.49
CA ASP A 238 21.54 21.24 -9.40
C ASP A 238 20.29 20.53 -8.85
N LYS A 239 19.13 20.79 -9.46
CA LYS A 239 17.84 20.28 -8.97
C LYS A 239 17.79 18.75 -8.99
N ASP A 240 18.38 18.11 -9.98
CA ASP A 240 18.29 16.65 -10.18
C ASP A 240 19.16 15.90 -9.16
N LYS A 241 20.21 16.55 -8.65
CA LYS A 241 21.02 16.02 -7.54
C LYS A 241 20.48 16.37 -6.16
N THR A 242 19.64 17.40 -6.06
CA THR A 242 19.18 17.94 -4.78
C THR A 242 17.81 17.39 -4.38
N PHE A 243 16.93 17.18 -5.35
CA PHE A 243 15.56 16.77 -5.11
C PHE A 243 15.28 15.41 -5.72
N LYS A 244 14.57 14.56 -4.97
CA LYS A 244 13.95 13.34 -5.50
C LYS A 244 12.45 13.40 -5.25
N ILE A 245 11.66 13.26 -6.30
CA ILE A 245 10.20 13.16 -6.20
C ILE A 245 9.82 11.69 -6.34
N ARG A 246 9.15 11.17 -5.32
CA ARG A 246 8.58 9.82 -5.32
C ARG A 246 7.07 9.89 -5.17
N ARG A 247 6.38 8.90 -5.70
CA ARG A 247 4.93 8.74 -5.54
C ARG A 247 4.66 7.60 -4.58
N GLY A 248 3.79 7.82 -3.60
CA GLY A 248 3.25 6.76 -2.76
C GLY A 248 2.29 5.89 -3.54
N ILE A 249 2.55 4.58 -3.56
CA ILE A 249 1.69 3.55 -4.15
C ILE A 249 0.97 2.80 -3.04
N TYR A 250 -0.34 2.64 -3.22
CA TYR A 250 -1.17 1.87 -2.32
C TYR A 250 -0.77 0.39 -2.34
N VAL A 251 -0.31 -0.11 -1.20
CA VAL A 251 -0.01 -1.51 -0.96
C VAL A 251 -0.93 -2.06 0.12
N GLN A 252 -1.30 -3.33 -0.01
CA GLN A 252 -2.16 -4.00 0.97
C GLN A 252 -1.37 -4.24 2.25
N LYS A 253 -1.78 -3.60 3.36
CA LYS A 253 -1.24 -3.83 4.69
C LYS A 253 -2.24 -4.60 5.55
N TYR A 254 -1.71 -5.57 6.29
CA TYR A 254 -2.51 -6.40 7.18
C TYR A 254 -3.23 -5.52 8.23
N ASN A 255 -4.55 -5.69 8.38
CA ASN A 255 -5.48 -4.92 9.23
C ASN A 255 -5.70 -3.43 8.91
N MET A 256 -4.87 -2.80 8.08
CA MET A 256 -5.03 -1.38 7.73
C MET A 256 -5.73 -1.18 6.39
N GLY A 257 -5.70 -2.18 5.51
CA GLY A 257 -6.19 -2.04 4.14
C GLY A 257 -5.10 -1.50 3.21
N LEU A 258 -5.49 -0.80 2.16
CA LEU A 258 -4.56 -0.16 1.24
C LEU A 258 -3.95 1.12 1.84
N LEU A 259 -2.62 1.11 2.02
CA LEU A 259 -1.80 2.22 2.54
C LEU A 259 -0.80 2.69 1.48
N ALA A 260 -0.67 3.99 1.27
CA ALA A 260 0.36 4.54 0.37
C ALA A 260 1.75 4.49 1.06
N ASP A 261 2.43 3.36 0.91
CA ASP A 261 3.68 3.05 1.63
C ASP A 261 4.87 2.87 0.68
N ALA A 262 4.65 2.23 -0.48
CA ALA A 262 5.71 2.02 -1.45
C ALA A 262 6.02 3.31 -2.22
N LEU A 263 7.23 3.83 -2.07
CA LEU A 263 7.67 5.07 -2.72
C LEU A 263 8.37 4.77 -4.05
N VAL A 264 7.66 4.92 -5.17
CA VAL A 264 8.24 4.74 -6.50
C VAL A 264 8.84 6.04 -7.01
N LEU A 265 10.00 5.99 -7.67
CA LEU A 265 10.62 7.16 -8.26
C LEU A 265 9.71 7.74 -9.36
N GLN A 266 9.23 8.96 -9.17
CA GLN A 266 8.33 9.64 -10.08
C GLN A 266 9.06 10.72 -10.89
N ASN A 267 9.94 11.50 -10.23
CA ASN A 267 10.56 12.69 -10.81
C ASN A 267 9.49 13.60 -11.46
N GLU A 268 9.79 14.14 -12.64
CA GLU A 268 8.90 15.01 -13.42
C GLU A 268 7.99 14.23 -14.39
N ASN A 269 7.98 12.89 -14.34
CA ASN A 269 7.15 12.07 -15.22
C ASN A 269 5.65 12.21 -14.89
N GLU A 270 4.81 12.02 -15.90
CA GLU A 270 3.35 11.97 -15.71
C GLU A 270 2.91 10.70 -14.99
N PHE A 271 1.83 10.79 -14.22
CA PHE A 271 1.14 9.67 -13.60
C PHE A 271 -0.37 9.89 -13.59
N GLU A 272 -1.13 8.81 -13.50
CA GLU A 272 -2.59 8.86 -13.46
C GLU A 272 -3.11 8.90 -12.02
N VAL A 273 -4.17 9.68 -11.80
CA VAL A 273 -4.92 9.77 -10.54
C VAL A 273 -6.40 9.60 -10.85
N GLU A 274 -7.02 8.57 -10.27
CA GLU A 274 -8.42 8.22 -10.54
C GLU A 274 -9.40 9.19 -9.86
N PRO A 275 -10.68 9.25 -10.32
CA PRO A 275 -11.69 10.10 -9.70
C PRO A 275 -11.80 9.88 -8.18
N GLY A 276 -11.69 10.95 -7.39
CA GLY A 276 -11.83 10.89 -5.94
C GLY A 276 -10.68 10.19 -5.20
N GLU A 277 -9.61 9.82 -5.91
CA GLU A 277 -8.36 9.33 -5.35
C GLU A 277 -7.57 10.49 -4.71
N VAL A 278 -6.82 10.14 -3.67
CA VAL A 278 -5.75 10.97 -3.11
C VAL A 278 -4.44 10.26 -3.38
N THR A 279 -3.46 10.95 -3.96
CA THR A 279 -2.11 10.41 -4.19
C THR A 279 -1.11 11.29 -3.47
N GLN A 280 -0.17 10.70 -2.72
CA GLN A 280 0.89 11.45 -2.07
C GLN A 280 2.14 11.49 -2.94
N LEU A 281 2.70 12.68 -3.15
CA LEU A 281 4.06 12.85 -3.63
C LEU A 281 4.97 13.17 -2.45
N TRP A 282 6.06 12.42 -2.37
CA TRP A 282 7.13 12.58 -1.41
C TRP A 282 8.29 13.32 -2.07
N ILE A 283 8.73 14.40 -1.45
CA ILE A 283 9.82 15.24 -1.96
C ILE A 283 10.95 15.15 -0.96
N THR A 284 12.02 14.45 -1.33
CA THR A 284 13.25 14.38 -0.53
C THR A 284 14.18 15.49 -0.98
N VAL A 285 14.70 16.25 -0.01
CA VAL A 285 15.79 17.22 -0.19
C VAL A 285 17.05 16.61 0.41
N PHE A 286 18.07 16.44 -0.43
CA PHE A 286 19.40 16.02 0.01
C PHE A 286 20.46 16.46 -0.98
N ASN A 287 21.40 17.28 -0.52
CA ASN A 287 22.61 17.57 -1.26
C ASN A 287 23.74 17.96 -0.29
N PRO A 288 24.79 17.13 -0.16
CA PRO A 288 25.84 17.35 0.83
C PRO A 288 26.77 18.53 0.51
N THR A 289 26.65 19.13 -0.69
CA THR A 289 27.48 20.27 -1.10
C THR A 289 26.80 21.62 -0.90
N LEU A 290 25.53 21.66 -0.51
CA LEU A 290 24.85 22.92 -0.25
C LEU A 290 25.42 23.62 1.00
N SER A 291 25.63 24.92 0.88
CA SER A 291 26.04 25.76 2.00
C SER A 291 24.84 26.13 2.88
N ALA A 292 25.12 26.68 4.05
CA ALA A 292 24.09 27.29 4.87
C ALA A 292 23.39 28.44 4.13
N GLY A 293 22.10 28.63 4.42
CA GLY A 293 21.32 29.73 3.86
C GLY A 293 19.87 29.38 3.61
N PHE A 294 19.15 30.37 3.09
CA PHE A 294 17.74 30.26 2.76
C PHE A 294 17.56 29.96 1.27
N TYR A 295 16.74 28.97 0.97
CA TYR A 295 16.42 28.54 -0.38
C TYR A 295 14.92 28.49 -0.59
N GLU A 296 14.47 28.80 -1.80
CA GLU A 296 13.07 28.74 -2.18
C GLU A 296 12.91 28.11 -3.57
N THR A 297 11.96 27.20 -3.70
CA THR A 297 11.51 26.67 -4.98
C THR A 297 10.00 26.44 -4.93
N SER A 298 9.43 25.84 -5.95
CA SER A 298 8.03 25.50 -6.02
C SER A 298 7.84 24.25 -6.83
N VAL A 299 6.88 23.43 -6.44
CA VAL A 299 6.37 22.34 -7.28
C VAL A 299 5.17 22.87 -8.04
N ILE A 300 5.27 22.84 -9.36
CA ILE A 300 4.23 23.23 -10.31
C ILE A 300 3.57 21.95 -10.80
N PHE A 301 2.28 21.83 -10.54
CA PHE A 301 1.46 20.71 -10.95
C PHE A 301 0.74 21.05 -12.24
N LYS A 302 0.97 20.24 -13.27
CA LYS A 302 0.24 20.32 -14.53
C LYS A 302 -0.64 19.09 -14.65
N ALA A 303 -1.94 19.33 -14.80
CA ALA A 303 -2.93 18.27 -14.96
C ALA A 303 -3.67 18.39 -16.29
N LYS A 304 -4.00 17.24 -16.88
CA LYS A 304 -4.87 17.14 -18.05
C LYS A 304 -5.82 15.96 -17.89
N THR A 305 -6.99 16.03 -18.52
CA THR A 305 -7.87 14.85 -18.63
C THR A 305 -7.23 13.79 -19.53
N LEU A 306 -7.76 12.56 -19.53
CA LEU A 306 -7.28 11.52 -20.47
C LEU A 306 -7.44 11.91 -21.95
N GLU A 307 -8.40 12.78 -22.25
CA GLU A 307 -8.60 13.39 -23.58
C GLU A 307 -7.63 14.57 -23.85
N SER A 308 -6.62 14.74 -22.98
CA SER A 308 -5.59 15.79 -23.09
C SER A 308 -6.10 17.23 -22.98
N LYS A 309 -7.27 17.44 -22.36
CA LYS A 309 -7.73 18.80 -22.02
C LYS A 309 -6.93 19.34 -20.83
N PRO A 310 -6.17 20.44 -20.97
CA PRO A 310 -5.40 21.00 -19.87
C PRO A 310 -6.32 21.60 -18.80
N LEU A 311 -5.90 21.47 -17.54
CA LEU A 311 -6.53 22.08 -16.38
C LEU A 311 -5.66 23.22 -15.83
N ALA A 312 -6.23 24.04 -14.95
CA ALA A 312 -5.48 25.11 -14.28
C ALA A 312 -4.31 24.51 -13.48
N GLU A 313 -3.15 25.19 -13.51
CA GLU A 313 -1.97 24.77 -12.76
C GLU A 313 -2.17 25.01 -11.26
N GLU A 314 -1.71 24.08 -10.45
CA GLU A 314 -1.59 24.25 -9.00
C GLU A 314 -0.11 24.42 -8.64
N LYS A 315 0.16 25.21 -7.59
CA LYS A 315 1.52 25.53 -7.17
C LYS A 315 1.63 25.39 -5.66
N VAL A 316 2.65 24.66 -5.21
CA VAL A 316 3.03 24.56 -3.80
C VAL A 316 4.44 25.12 -3.63
N ASN A 317 4.60 26.11 -2.76
CA ASN A 317 5.92 26.70 -2.50
C ASN A 317 6.69 25.84 -1.49
N LEU A 318 7.99 25.64 -1.73
CA LEU A 318 8.89 24.97 -0.80
C LEU A 318 9.95 25.99 -0.38
N ARG A 319 10.06 26.20 0.93
CA ARG A 319 11.11 26.99 1.56
C ARG A 319 11.92 26.08 2.44
N PHE A 320 13.23 26.17 2.33
CA PHE A 320 14.10 25.38 3.17
C PHE A 320 15.28 26.20 3.64
N ASN A 321 15.56 26.09 4.94
CA ASN A 321 16.67 26.77 5.59
C ASN A 321 17.73 25.73 5.96
N ILE A 322 18.93 25.89 5.41
CA ILE A 322 20.07 25.04 5.72
C ILE A 322 20.88 25.72 6.82
N ALA A 323 20.94 25.10 7.99
CA ALA A 323 21.76 25.58 9.10
C ALA A 323 23.25 25.47 8.78
N SER A 324 24.09 26.26 9.45
CA SER A 324 25.56 26.18 9.34
C SER A 324 26.18 25.00 10.11
N ILE A 325 25.34 24.10 10.59
CA ILE A 325 25.76 22.84 11.21
C ILE A 325 25.77 21.80 10.10
N LYS A 326 26.83 21.00 10.03
CA LYS A 326 26.97 19.91 9.06
C LYS A 326 26.76 18.58 9.76
N PHE A 327 25.85 17.78 9.22
CA PHE A 327 25.67 16.42 9.65
C PHE A 327 26.85 15.57 9.13
N ASP A 328 27.58 14.93 10.05
CA ASP A 328 28.73 14.11 9.69
C ASP A 328 28.30 12.75 9.10
N PHE A 329 29.02 12.27 8.09
CA PHE A 329 28.85 10.92 7.57
C PHE A 329 29.55 9.89 8.46
N ASP A 330 30.55 10.31 9.25
CA ASP A 330 31.16 9.50 10.29
C ASP A 330 30.37 9.62 11.60
N ILE A 331 29.18 9.03 11.64
CA ILE A 331 28.42 8.96 12.90
C ILE A 331 29.05 7.91 13.83
N GLY A 332 29.31 8.30 15.07
CA GLY A 332 29.67 7.38 16.16
C GLY A 332 28.51 6.50 16.64
N LEU A 333 27.32 6.63 16.03
CA LEU A 333 26.15 5.81 16.30
C LEU A 333 26.17 4.56 15.40
N ASN A 334 26.06 3.39 16.01
CA ASN A 334 25.84 2.14 15.30
C ASN A 334 24.37 2.03 14.86
N SER A 335 24.13 1.91 13.56
CA SER A 335 22.80 1.79 12.97
C SER A 335 22.74 0.66 11.94
N TYR A 336 21.63 -0.08 11.97
CA TYR A 336 21.46 -1.28 11.17
C TYR A 336 20.01 -1.44 10.70
N VAL A 337 19.85 -2.06 9.54
CA VAL A 337 18.56 -2.47 8.98
C VAL A 337 18.68 -3.91 8.50
N TRP A 338 17.70 -4.75 8.80
CA TRP A 338 17.61 -6.13 8.31
C TRP A 338 17.10 -6.13 6.87
N ALA A 339 17.93 -5.65 5.94
CA ALA A 339 17.51 -5.35 4.57
C ALA A 339 17.47 -6.57 3.64
N TYR A 340 18.38 -7.54 3.85
CA TYR A 340 18.51 -8.78 3.07
C TYR A 340 18.30 -8.64 1.53
N PRO A 341 18.92 -7.65 0.87
CA PRO A 341 18.66 -7.39 -0.54
C PRO A 341 19.05 -8.58 -1.43
N GLU A 342 19.97 -9.44 -0.98
CA GLU A 342 20.51 -10.58 -1.71
C GLU A 342 19.62 -11.82 -1.72
N VAL A 343 18.70 -11.96 -0.76
CA VAL A 343 17.80 -13.13 -0.66
C VAL A 343 16.39 -12.81 -1.14
N SER A 344 16.07 -11.52 -1.29
CA SER A 344 14.80 -11.07 -1.83
C SER A 344 14.74 -11.29 -3.33
N ASN A 345 13.71 -12.00 -3.78
CA ASN A 345 13.46 -12.25 -5.21
C ASN A 345 13.26 -10.95 -6.02
N VAL A 346 12.95 -9.84 -5.36
CA VAL A 346 12.69 -8.54 -5.99
C VAL A 346 13.96 -7.70 -6.11
N THR A 347 14.87 -7.79 -5.13
CA THR A 347 16.05 -6.90 -5.04
C THR A 347 17.37 -7.58 -5.35
N LYS A 348 17.39 -8.89 -5.56
CA LYS A 348 18.62 -9.64 -5.87
C LYS A 348 19.39 -9.13 -7.09
N ASP A 349 18.70 -8.50 -8.03
CA ASP A 349 19.30 -7.93 -9.25
C ASP A 349 19.77 -6.47 -9.03
N PHE A 350 19.42 -5.86 -7.89
CA PHE A 350 19.70 -4.47 -7.53
C PHE A 350 20.47 -4.35 -6.20
N VAL A 351 21.23 -5.38 -5.84
CA VAL A 351 21.93 -5.44 -4.55
C VAL A 351 22.94 -4.30 -4.42
N SER A 352 23.62 -3.92 -5.49
CA SER A 352 24.59 -2.82 -5.46
C SER A 352 23.93 -1.48 -5.13
N GLU A 353 22.79 -1.21 -5.75
CA GLU A 353 21.99 -0.02 -5.55
C GLU A 353 21.41 0.02 -4.13
N ALA A 354 20.89 -1.12 -3.64
CA ALA A 354 20.40 -1.24 -2.27
C ALA A 354 21.51 -1.00 -1.24
N MET A 355 22.71 -1.53 -1.46
CA MET A 355 23.87 -1.30 -0.58
C MET A 355 24.31 0.16 -0.58
N GLN A 356 24.31 0.81 -1.75
CA GLN A 356 24.61 2.23 -1.87
C GLN A 356 23.56 3.07 -1.14
N ASP A 357 22.28 2.71 -1.25
CA ASP A 357 21.20 3.41 -0.55
C ASP A 357 21.34 3.27 0.98
N LEU A 358 21.63 2.05 1.48
CA LEU A 358 21.92 1.80 2.90
C LEU A 358 23.09 2.64 3.41
N GLN A 359 24.20 2.69 2.63
CA GLN A 359 25.37 3.50 2.96
C GLN A 359 25.03 4.99 3.04
N ILE A 360 24.28 5.50 2.06
CA ILE A 360 23.89 6.91 2.00
C ILE A 360 22.95 7.27 3.16
N HIS A 361 22.09 6.33 3.58
CA HIS A 361 21.24 6.45 4.78
C HIS A 361 21.96 6.04 6.08
N ARG A 362 23.30 6.01 6.06
CA ARG A 362 24.17 5.89 7.24
C ARG A 362 24.00 4.59 8.02
N THR A 363 23.46 3.56 7.38
CA THR A 363 23.56 2.19 7.89
C THR A 363 25.04 1.81 7.91
N ASN A 364 25.56 1.40 9.06
CA ASN A 364 26.98 1.09 9.24
C ASN A 364 27.23 -0.29 9.86
N ILE A 365 26.18 -1.08 10.08
CA ILE A 365 26.29 -2.51 10.36
C ILE A 365 25.66 -3.27 9.20
N PHE A 366 26.43 -4.19 8.62
CA PHE A 366 25.91 -5.12 7.63
C PHE A 366 25.35 -6.37 8.31
N VAL A 367 24.10 -6.70 8.01
CA VAL A 367 23.45 -7.92 8.51
C VAL A 367 23.52 -9.00 7.43
N ALA A 368 24.29 -10.06 7.67
CA ALA A 368 24.38 -11.20 6.76
C ALA A 368 23.27 -12.21 7.08
N HIS A 369 22.43 -12.52 6.10
CA HIS A 369 21.41 -13.57 6.20
C HIS A 369 22.06 -14.96 6.32
N GLU A 370 21.38 -15.92 6.96
CA GLU A 370 21.88 -17.30 7.16
C GLU A 370 22.25 -17.99 5.84
N SER A 371 21.48 -17.77 4.77
CA SER A 371 21.74 -18.32 3.43
C SER A 371 22.98 -17.73 2.75
N SER A 372 23.48 -16.61 3.27
CA SER A 372 24.67 -15.91 2.77
C SER A 372 25.93 -16.33 3.52
N ILE A 373 25.79 -17.07 4.63
CA ILE A 373 26.91 -17.54 5.45
C ILE A 373 27.46 -18.85 4.86
N PRO A 374 28.79 -18.98 4.68
CA PRO A 374 29.39 -20.21 4.16
C PRO A 374 29.08 -21.41 5.07
N PHE A 375 28.49 -22.46 4.50
CA PHE A 375 28.19 -23.70 5.19
C PHE A 375 28.70 -24.91 4.38
N PRO A 376 29.11 -26.03 5.02
CA PRO A 376 29.50 -27.25 4.32
C PRO A 376 28.44 -27.72 3.31
N GLN A 377 28.79 -27.76 2.02
CA GLN A 377 27.88 -28.23 0.96
C GLN A 377 28.11 -29.71 0.62
N LYS A 378 29.36 -30.17 0.72
CA LYS A 378 29.77 -31.54 0.40
C LYS A 378 30.85 -32.00 1.37
N PHE A 379 30.88 -33.30 1.65
CA PHE A 379 31.98 -33.94 2.37
C PHE A 379 32.77 -34.82 1.39
N VAL A 380 34.10 -34.68 1.40
CA VAL A 380 35.03 -35.54 0.67
C VAL A 380 35.86 -36.28 1.71
N GLY A 381 35.43 -37.49 2.06
CA GLY A 381 35.93 -38.22 3.22
C GLY A 381 35.55 -37.49 4.52
N THR A 382 36.54 -37.14 5.32
CA THR A 382 36.38 -36.39 6.58
C THR A 382 36.48 -34.87 6.42
N LYS A 383 36.71 -34.36 5.20
CA LYS A 383 36.84 -32.93 4.92
C LYS A 383 35.54 -32.36 4.36
N SER A 384 35.07 -31.25 4.92
CA SER A 384 34.01 -30.45 4.30
C SER A 384 34.57 -29.57 3.18
N VAL A 385 33.80 -29.42 2.11
CA VAL A 385 34.01 -28.42 1.07
C VAL A 385 33.01 -27.30 1.32
N VAL A 386 33.54 -26.09 1.49
CA VAL A 386 32.77 -24.88 1.78
C VAL A 386 33.04 -23.87 0.65
N ASP A 387 31.99 -23.30 0.09
CA ASP A 387 32.07 -22.23 -0.91
C ASP A 387 31.87 -20.87 -0.23
N TYR A 388 32.90 -20.02 -0.30
CA TYR A 388 32.91 -18.68 0.29
C TYR A 388 32.55 -17.58 -0.71
N SER A 389 32.38 -17.91 -2.00
CA SER A 389 32.28 -16.93 -3.08
C SER A 389 31.17 -15.89 -2.88
N ASN A 390 29.98 -16.32 -2.46
CA ASN A 390 28.87 -15.41 -2.19
C ASN A 390 29.13 -14.52 -0.97
N PHE A 391 29.70 -15.09 0.09
CA PHE A 391 30.04 -14.35 1.31
C PHE A 391 31.09 -13.27 1.02
N ASP A 392 32.19 -13.64 0.35
CA ASP A 392 33.26 -12.71 -0.02
C ASP A 392 32.73 -11.56 -0.90
N ARG A 393 31.85 -11.89 -1.84
CA ARG A 393 31.16 -10.89 -2.67
C ARG A 393 30.36 -9.91 -1.79
N LEU A 394 29.57 -10.41 -0.84
CA LEU A 394 28.76 -9.56 0.04
C LEU A 394 29.62 -8.69 0.95
N ILE A 395 30.66 -9.23 1.57
CA ILE A 395 31.61 -8.46 2.40
C ILE A 395 32.26 -7.34 1.57
N LYS A 396 32.66 -7.63 0.32
CA LYS A 396 33.22 -6.63 -0.58
C LYS A 396 32.22 -5.52 -0.92
N MET A 397 30.95 -5.86 -1.10
CA MET A 397 29.88 -4.90 -1.39
C MET A 397 29.52 -4.05 -0.17
N SER A 398 29.61 -4.61 1.04
CA SER A 398 29.32 -3.93 2.31
C SER A 398 30.55 -3.29 2.96
N LYS A 399 31.56 -2.91 2.17
CA LYS A 399 32.79 -2.24 2.65
C LYS A 399 32.56 -0.92 3.41
N TYR A 400 31.35 -0.38 3.37
CA TYR A 400 30.95 0.80 4.12
C TYR A 400 30.61 0.49 5.59
N ALA A 401 30.34 -0.78 5.91
CA ALA A 401 30.00 -1.21 7.25
C ALA A 401 31.25 -1.21 8.15
N ARG A 402 31.07 -0.81 9.41
CA ARG A 402 32.08 -0.87 10.48
C ARG A 402 32.02 -2.19 11.21
N GLU A 403 30.82 -2.74 11.31
CA GLU A 403 30.54 -3.99 12.01
C GLU A 403 29.71 -4.91 11.12
N TYR A 404 29.81 -6.21 11.41
CA TYR A 404 29.10 -7.26 10.71
C TYR A 404 28.30 -8.06 11.72
N LEU A 405 26.98 -8.15 11.50
CA LEU A 405 26.08 -8.98 12.30
C LEU A 405 25.74 -10.23 11.48
N PHE A 406 26.18 -11.39 11.95
CA PHE A 406 25.90 -12.68 11.32
C PHE A 406 24.66 -13.29 11.97
N TYR A 407 23.59 -13.43 11.19
CA TYR A 407 22.35 -14.04 11.65
C TYR A 407 22.38 -15.54 11.38
N PHE A 408 22.59 -16.33 12.43
CA PHE A 408 22.66 -17.79 12.38
C PHE A 408 21.34 -18.39 12.85
N ASN A 409 20.32 -18.38 12.00
CA ASN A 409 19.09 -19.11 12.26
C ASN A 409 19.08 -20.41 11.45
N PHE A 410 19.96 -21.30 11.88
CA PHE A 410 19.95 -22.68 11.43
C PHE A 410 18.70 -23.35 12.01
N ASN A 411 17.58 -23.25 11.31
CA ASN A 411 16.43 -24.10 11.57
C ASN A 411 16.86 -25.54 11.25
N GLU A 412 16.93 -26.38 12.29
CA GLU A 412 17.15 -27.84 12.18
C GLU A 412 16.10 -28.53 11.32
#